data_AF-A0A455XD09-F1
#
_entry.id   AF-A0A455XD09-F1
#
_cell.length_a   1.000
_cell.length_b   1.000
_cell.length_c   1.000
_cell.angle_alpha   90.00
_cell.angle_beta   90.00
_cell.angle_gamma   90.00
#
_symmetry.space_group_name_H-M   'P 1'
#
loop_
_entity.id
_entity.type
_entity.pdbx_description
1 polymer ?
#
loop_
_entity_poly.entity_id
_entity_poly.type
_entity_poly.pdbx_seq_one_letter_code
_entity_poly.pdbx_strand_id
1 'polypeptide(L)'
;MRSVFVHLHRWLGLIIAGFLFISGITGAIISWDHELDELLNPHLTEVQSRGQAIPPLEIARRIEAANPHAWVTFIPLLTQDGESATFGISPVSAK
;
A
#
# COMPACT_ATOMS: atom_id res chain seq x y z
N MET A 1 -3.31 48.83 -15.46
CA MET A 1 -3.28 47.82 -14.37
C MET A 1 -4.03 46.53 -14.73
N ARG A 2 -5.28 46.58 -15.22
CA ARG A 2 -6.07 45.37 -15.62
C ARG A 2 -5.35 44.39 -16.56
N SER A 3 -4.68 44.90 -17.60
CA SER A 3 -3.98 44.06 -18.58
C SER A 3 -2.87 43.19 -17.96
N VAL A 4 -2.11 43.73 -17.01
CA VAL A 4 -1.03 43.01 -16.31
C VAL A 4 -1.60 41.83 -15.53
N PHE A 5 -2.70 42.02 -14.80
CA PHE A 5 -3.35 40.94 -14.04
C PHE A 5 -3.90 39.83 -14.94
N VAL A 6 -4.43 40.18 -16.12
CA VAL A 6 -4.91 39.18 -17.10
C VAL A 6 -3.76 38.34 -17.64
N HIS A 7 -2.63 38.98 -18.00
CA HIS A 7 -1.44 38.25 -18.45
C HIS A 7 -0.87 37.35 -17.35
N LEU A 8 -0.75 37.86 -16.12
CA LEU A 8 -0.27 37.08 -14.97
C LEU A 8 -1.17 35.88 -14.68
N HIS A 9 -2.49 36.09 -14.62
CA HIS A 9 -3.46 35.01 -14.36
C HIS A 9 -3.37 33.92 -15.42
N ARG A 10 -3.23 34.28 -16.70
CA ARG A 10 -3.15 33.30 -17.78
C ARG A 10 -1.90 32.42 -17.67
N TRP A 11 -0.74 33.03 -17.40
CA TRP A 11 0.51 32.27 -17.24
C TRP A 11 0.52 31.42 -15.98
N LEU A 12 0.02 31.96 -14.86
CA LEU A 12 -0.09 31.20 -13.61
C LEU A 12 -1.06 30.03 -13.77
N GLY A 13 -2.20 30.26 -14.43
CA GLY A 13 -3.19 29.24 -14.75
C GLY A 13 -2.62 28.14 -15.65
N LEU A 14 -1.82 28.48 -16.66
CA LEU A 14 -1.16 27.48 -17.52
C LEU A 14 -0.15 26.62 -16.74
N ILE A 15 0.62 27.22 -15.85
CA ILE A 15 1.56 26.48 -14.98
C ILE A 15 0.79 25.54 -14.06
N ILE A 16 -0.25 26.05 -13.39
CA ILE A 16 -1.11 25.25 -12.50
C ILE A 16 -1.82 24.14 -13.26
N ALA A 17 -2.34 24.41 -14.46
CA ALA A 17 -2.99 23.40 -15.29
C ALA A 17 -2.04 22.26 -15.65
N GLY A 18 -0.80 22.56 -16.03
CA GLY A 18 0.23 21.54 -16.27
C GLY A 18 0.53 20.73 -15.02
N PHE A 19 0.68 21.39 -13.86
CA PHE A 19 0.88 20.71 -12.59
C PHE A 19 -0.29 19.78 -12.23
N LEU A 20 -1.54 20.27 -12.33
CA LEU A 20 -2.75 19.49 -12.02
C LEU A 20 -2.93 18.32 -12.99
N PHE A 21 -2.56 18.48 -14.25
CA PHE A 21 -2.61 17.40 -15.24
C PHE A 21 -1.66 16.26 -14.88
N ILE A 22 -0.39 16.57 -14.61
CA ILE A 22 0.59 15.57 -14.18
C ILE A 22 0.15 14.93 -12.88
N SER A 23 -0.23 15.74 -11.89
CA SER A 23 -0.70 15.25 -10.58
C SER A 23 -1.94 14.38 -10.68
N GLY A 24 -2.87 14.70 -11.58
CA GLY A 24 -4.07 13.92 -11.81
C GLY A 24 -3.77 12.58 -12.45
N ILE A 25 -2.85 12.54 -13.43
CA ILE A 25 -2.42 11.29 -14.06
C ILE A 25 -1.68 10.39 -13.07
N THR A 26 -0.71 10.93 -12.33
CA THR A 26 -0.01 10.12 -11.31
C THR A 26 -0.96 9.64 -10.23
N GLY A 27 -1.90 10.47 -9.78
CA GLY A 27 -2.94 10.06 -8.83
C GLY A 27 -3.82 8.93 -9.36
N ALA A 28 -4.24 9.00 -10.63
CA ALA A 28 -5.04 7.96 -11.26
C ALA A 28 -4.29 6.62 -11.40
N ILE A 29 -2.99 6.68 -11.71
CA ILE A 29 -2.15 5.47 -11.76
C ILE A 29 -1.97 4.88 -10.36
N ILE A 30 -1.66 5.71 -9.36
CA ILE A 30 -1.46 5.24 -7.98
C ILE A 30 -2.76 4.71 -7.36
N SER A 31 -3.94 5.15 -7.80
CA SER A 31 -5.21 4.62 -7.30
C SER A 31 -5.51 3.17 -7.69
N TRP A 32 -4.71 2.58 -8.59
CA TRP A 32 -4.74 1.15 -8.93
C TRP A 32 -3.57 0.39 -8.28
N ASP A 33 -3.13 0.82 -7.10
CA ASP A 33 -1.98 0.24 -6.41
C ASP A 33 -2.13 -1.27 -6.23
N HIS A 34 -3.30 -1.74 -5.81
CA HIS A 34 -3.57 -3.14 -5.57
C HIS A 34 -3.54 -3.99 -6.84
N GLU A 35 -4.26 -3.59 -7.89
CA GLU A 35 -4.30 -4.34 -9.15
C GLU A 35 -2.94 -4.33 -9.86
N LEU A 36 -2.20 -3.22 -9.77
CA LEU A 36 -0.83 -3.15 -10.29
C LEU A 36 0.13 -4.02 -9.48
N ASP A 37 -0.01 -4.07 -8.15
CA ASP A 37 0.82 -4.92 -7.30
C ASP A 37 0.59 -6.41 -7.59
N GLU A 38 -0.68 -6.84 -7.72
CA GLU A 38 -1.02 -8.22 -8.08
C GLU A 38 -0.48 -8.59 -9.47
N LEU A 39 -0.63 -7.70 -10.46
CA LEU A 39 -0.13 -7.92 -11.82
C LEU A 39 1.40 -8.03 -11.87
N LEU A 40 2.12 -7.22 -11.10
CA LEU A 40 3.58 -7.15 -11.13
C LEU A 40 4.24 -8.19 -10.22
N ASN A 41 3.57 -8.56 -9.12
CA ASN A 41 4.10 -9.43 -8.07
C ASN A 41 3.22 -10.66 -7.78
N PRO A 42 2.74 -11.41 -8.80
CA PRO A 42 1.82 -12.54 -8.58
C PRO A 42 2.43 -13.63 -7.69
N HIS A 43 3.76 -13.77 -7.71
CA HIS A 43 4.50 -14.71 -6.86
C HIS A 43 4.51 -14.35 -5.36
N LEU A 44 4.13 -13.12 -4.99
CA LEU A 44 3.99 -12.66 -3.60
C LEU A 44 2.53 -12.53 -3.19
N THR A 45 1.64 -12.20 -4.13
CA THR A 45 0.22 -11.95 -3.87
C THR A 45 -0.63 -13.20 -4.01
N GLU A 46 -0.29 -14.15 -4.90
CA GLU A 46 -1.05 -15.39 -5.09
C GLU A 46 -0.48 -16.55 -4.26
N VAL A 47 -1.33 -17.23 -3.51
CA VAL A 47 -0.95 -18.41 -2.72
C VAL A 47 -1.97 -19.52 -2.87
N GLN A 48 -1.47 -20.71 -3.20
CA GLN A 48 -2.25 -21.94 -3.11
C GLN A 48 -2.30 -22.40 -1.65
N SER A 49 -3.28 -21.90 -0.89
CA SER A 49 -3.49 -22.32 0.50
C SER A 49 -3.81 -23.81 0.55
N ARG A 50 -2.97 -24.57 1.27
CA ARG A 50 -3.14 -26.02 1.48
C ARG A 50 -3.38 -26.31 2.95
N GLY A 51 -4.51 -26.96 3.26
CA GLY A 51 -4.83 -27.42 4.61
C GLY A 51 -5.93 -26.59 5.30
N GLN A 52 -6.08 -26.78 6.61
CA GLN A 52 -7.10 -26.10 7.40
C GLN A 52 -6.67 -24.66 7.71
N ALA A 53 -7.61 -23.72 7.58
CA ALA A 53 -7.37 -22.32 7.92
C ALA A 53 -6.91 -22.19 9.39
N ILE A 54 -5.80 -21.50 9.60
CA ILE A 54 -5.24 -21.25 10.93
C ILE A 54 -5.81 -19.91 11.43
N PRO A 55 -6.34 -19.83 12.66
CA PRO A 55 -6.81 -18.57 13.22
C PRO A 55 -5.71 -17.50 13.22
N PRO A 56 -5.99 -16.24 12.84
CA PRO A 56 -4.99 -15.17 12.74
C PRO A 56 -4.13 -14.98 14.00
N LEU A 57 -4.75 -15.01 15.19
CA LEU A 57 -4.01 -14.88 16.45
C LEU A 57 -3.03 -16.04 16.68
N GLU A 58 -3.35 -17.23 16.19
CA GLU A 58 -2.48 -18.38 16.28
C GLU A 58 -1.29 -18.25 15.31
N ILE A 59 -1.52 -17.67 14.12
CA ILE A 59 -0.43 -17.29 13.20
C ILE A 59 0.51 -16.28 13.87
N ALA A 60 -0.04 -15.25 14.52
CA ALA A 60 0.77 -14.25 15.22
C ALA A 60 1.69 -14.89 16.28
N ARG A 61 1.14 -15.76 17.14
CA ARG A 61 1.93 -16.50 18.14
C ARG A 61 3.05 -17.34 17.52
N ARG A 62 2.78 -18.00 16.39
CA ARG A 62 3.80 -18.80 15.69
C ARG A 62 4.92 -17.92 15.11
N ILE A 63 4.58 -16.75 14.57
CA ILE A 63 5.56 -15.79 14.05
C ILE A 63 6.46 -15.29 15.18
N GLU A 64 5.90 -14.91 16.32
CA GLU A 64 6.65 -14.43 17.49
C GLU A 64 7.53 -15.53 18.10
N ALA A 65 7.00 -16.76 18.20
CA ALA A 65 7.78 -17.89 18.68
C ALA A 65 8.97 -18.23 17.77
N ALA A 66 8.82 -18.04 16.45
CA ALA A 66 9.89 -18.26 15.47
C ALA A 66 10.90 -17.09 15.42
N ASN A 67 10.52 -15.89 15.87
CA ASN A 67 11.34 -14.68 15.78
C ASN A 67 11.43 -13.98 17.15
N PRO A 68 12.33 -14.41 18.06
CA PRO A 68 12.41 -13.86 19.42
C PRO A 68 12.72 -12.36 19.51
N HIS A 69 13.23 -11.78 18.42
CA HIS A 69 13.57 -10.36 18.33
C HIS A 69 12.50 -9.51 17.64
N ALA A 70 11.37 -10.10 17.23
CA ALA A 70 10.27 -9.41 16.58
C ALA A 70 8.94 -9.70 17.28
N TRP A 71 8.04 -8.72 17.29
CA TRP A 71 6.66 -8.89 17.72
C TRP A 71 5.70 -8.50 16.59
N VAL A 72 4.53 -9.13 16.53
CA VAL A 72 3.55 -8.90 15.47
C VAL A 72 2.75 -7.64 15.79
N THR A 73 2.86 -6.63 14.95
CA THR A 73 2.16 -5.34 15.11
C THR A 73 0.79 -5.32 14.47
N PHE A 74 0.63 -6.11 13.41
CA PHE A 74 -0.58 -6.16 12.62
C PHE A 74 -0.74 -7.54 12.00
N ILE A 75 -1.96 -8.08 12.06
CA ILE A 75 -2.33 -9.29 11.31
C ILE A 75 -3.79 -9.18 10.85
N PRO A 76 -4.11 -9.46 9.58
CA PRO A 76 -5.47 -9.41 9.08
C PRO A 76 -6.31 -10.52 9.72
N LEU A 77 -7.55 -10.17 10.10
CA LEU A 77 -8.49 -11.13 10.68
C LEU A 77 -9.24 -11.94 9.62
N LEU A 78 -9.42 -11.35 8.45
CA LEU A 78 -10.00 -11.99 7.27
C LEU A 78 -8.92 -12.03 6.19
N THR A 79 -8.74 -13.19 5.60
CA THR A 79 -7.87 -13.42 4.45
C THR A 79 -8.75 -13.86 3.29
N GLN A 80 -8.45 -13.39 2.08
CA GLN A 80 -9.12 -13.89 0.89
C GLN A 80 -8.51 -15.23 0.49
N ASP A 81 -9.35 -16.17 0.08
CA ASP A 81 -8.88 -17.46 -0.43
C ASP A 81 -8.11 -17.24 -1.74
N GLY A 82 -6.88 -17.76 -1.82
CA GLY A 82 -6.02 -17.61 -3.01
C GLY A 82 -5.05 -16.44 -2.94
N GLU A 83 -5.21 -15.52 -1.98
CA GLU A 83 -4.31 -14.39 -1.77
C GLU A 83 -3.40 -14.60 -0.55
N SER A 84 -2.22 -13.98 -0.59
CA SER A 84 -1.33 -13.92 0.55
C SER A 84 -1.84 -12.94 1.61
N ALA A 85 -1.55 -13.26 2.87
CA ALA A 85 -1.89 -12.40 4.00
C ALA A 85 -0.67 -11.56 4.40
N THR A 86 -0.77 -10.24 4.29
CA THR A 86 0.28 -9.32 4.75
C THR A 86 0.18 -9.10 6.25
N PHE A 87 1.28 -9.28 6.98
CA PHE A 87 1.37 -9.01 8.42
C PHE A 87 2.53 -8.05 8.72
N GLY A 88 2.40 -7.26 9.77
CA GLY A 88 3.43 -6.34 10.24
C GLY A 88 4.21 -6.94 11.40
N ILE A 89 5.54 -6.80 11.38
CA ILE A 89 6.40 -7.10 12.52
C ILE A 89 7.23 -5.87 12.89
N SER A 90 7.58 -5.73 14.16
CA SER A 90 8.53 -4.71 14.61
C SER A 90 9.56 -5.33 15.56
N PRO A 91 10.77 -4.74 15.63
CA PRO A 91 11.75 -5.17 16.61
C PRO A 91 11.19 -5.05 18.01
N VAL A 92 11.45 -6.04 18.86
CA VAL A 92 11.22 -5.89 20.30
C VAL A 92 12.29 -4.92 20.78
N SER A 93 11.90 -3.68 21.11
CA SER A 93 12.86 -2.68 21.59
C SER A 93 13.57 -3.24 22.82
N ALA A 94 14.87 -3.52 22.69
CA ALA A 94 15.71 -3.75 23.86
C ALA A 94 15.68 -2.44 24.66
N LYS A 95 15.03 -2.48 25.82
CA LYS A 95 15.13 -1.39 26.79
C LYS A 95 16.46 -1.50 27.51
#